data_AF-A0A3N7H2K3-F1
#
_entry.id   AF-A0A3N7H2K3-F1
#
_cell.length_a   1.000
_cell.length_b   1.000
_cell.length_c   1.000
_cell.angle_alpha   90.00
_cell.angle_beta   90.00
_cell.angle_gamma   90.00
#
_symmetry.space_group_name_H-M   'P 1'
#
loop_
_entity.id
_entity.type
_entity.pdbx_description
1 polymer ?
#
loop_
_entity_poly.entity_id
_entity_poly.type
_entity_poly.pdbx_seq_one_letter_code
_entity_poly.pdbx_strand_id
1 'polypeptide(L)'
;MALIPVDHTALVAEQGSKRYMPALVTLAVLYFMMGFVTCLNDTLVPFFKTGFTLSYAESSLVQFYFFLTYAVMSIPAGKIVERIGYQRGMVTGFATAGVGALLFFPASWWHQYSLFLCALFILAIGIVLLQVAANPYITLLGKPETASSRLALIQGVGSLGTTLAPLFGARFILSEISASAASSDAVSRPYLAIGGVLFLIALVVYKLALPAVGSRPGQPDCADDTQPRKSIFAFRNLKFGMVGIFMYVGAEVAIGTFLTNYIADALHIEEHLANSYVSLYWGGMLVGRLIGSFVLKLAQPNVVLRWAATVSTFLIVLSVLSSGSIAVWSMIAVGLCN
;
A
#
# COMPACT_ATOMS: atom_id res chain seq x y z
N MET A 1 28.00 -8.98 23.93
CA MET A 1 28.52 -10.22 23.34
C MET A 1 27.95 -11.35 24.18
N ALA A 2 26.90 -12.02 23.68
CA ALA A 2 26.28 -13.17 24.33
C ALA A 2 26.09 -14.22 23.24
N LEU A 3 26.88 -15.29 23.35
CA LEU A 3 26.94 -16.42 22.44
C LEU A 3 25.67 -17.27 22.64
N ILE A 4 24.79 -17.26 21.62
CA ILE A 4 23.74 -18.27 21.49
C ILE A 4 24.38 -19.43 20.72
N PRO A 5 24.41 -20.66 21.26
CA PRO A 5 24.92 -21.80 20.52
C PRO A 5 23.95 -22.11 19.37
N VAL A 6 24.44 -21.99 18.14
CA VAL A 6 23.71 -22.39 16.94
C VAL A 6 24.00 -23.88 16.74
N ASP A 7 23.13 -24.74 17.27
CA ASP A 7 23.14 -26.15 16.90
C ASP A 7 22.69 -26.28 15.43
N HIS A 8 23.66 -26.56 14.57
CA HIS A 8 23.57 -26.54 13.11
C HIS A 8 23.15 -27.89 12.49
N THR A 9 22.59 -28.84 13.26
CA THR A 9 22.65 -30.27 12.86
C THR A 9 21.37 -31.11 12.99
N ALA A 10 20.17 -30.52 13.03
CA ALA A 10 18.96 -31.34 12.91
C ALA A 10 17.81 -30.64 12.19
N LEU A 11 17.30 -31.31 11.16
CA LEU A 11 16.12 -30.98 10.34
C LEU A 11 16.38 -30.11 9.11
N VAL A 12 17.45 -30.42 8.37
CA VAL A 12 17.36 -30.45 6.90
C VAL A 12 16.46 -31.63 6.54
N ALA A 13 15.16 -31.45 6.72
CA ALA A 13 14.19 -32.27 6.00
C ALA A 13 14.18 -31.73 4.58
N GLU A 14 14.71 -32.51 3.64
CA GLU A 14 14.52 -32.33 2.21
C GLU A 14 13.02 -32.22 1.89
N GLN A 15 12.48 -31.01 1.89
CA GLN A 15 11.33 -30.69 1.06
C GLN A 15 11.88 -30.17 -0.26
N GLY A 16 12.03 -31.13 -1.19
CA GLY A 16 12.61 -30.92 -2.51
C GLY A 16 12.04 -29.71 -3.22
N SER A 17 12.89 -29.15 -4.10
CA SER A 17 12.64 -28.22 -5.21
C SER A 17 11.17 -27.92 -5.59
N LYS A 18 10.39 -27.36 -4.66
CA LYS A 18 9.02 -26.90 -4.93
C LYS A 18 9.14 -25.45 -5.38
N ARG A 19 9.32 -25.28 -6.69
CA ARG A 19 8.91 -24.14 -7.53
C ARG A 19 8.41 -22.92 -6.72
N TYR A 20 9.32 -22.15 -6.11
CA TYR A 20 8.99 -20.89 -5.41
C TYR A 20 8.59 -19.78 -6.40
N MET A 21 9.07 -19.86 -7.64
CA MET A 21 8.80 -18.88 -8.69
C MET A 21 7.31 -18.70 -9.02
N PRO A 22 6.48 -19.75 -9.23
CA PRO A 22 5.06 -19.54 -9.50
C PRO A 22 4.33 -18.85 -8.35
N ALA A 23 4.61 -19.20 -7.09
CA ALA A 23 3.98 -18.52 -5.94
C ALA A 23 4.40 -17.04 -5.83
N LEU A 24 5.67 -16.75 -6.15
CA LEU A 24 6.21 -15.38 -6.12
C LEU A 24 5.66 -14.53 -7.28
N VAL A 25 5.55 -15.11 -8.48
CA VAL A 25 4.91 -14.47 -9.65
C VAL A 25 3.42 -14.21 -9.37
N THR A 26 2.71 -15.17 -8.79
CA THR A 26 1.32 -14.99 -8.35
C THR A 26 1.21 -13.84 -7.36
N LEU A 27 2.06 -13.77 -6.34
CA LEU A 27 2.08 -12.66 -5.39
C LEU A 27 2.39 -11.32 -6.03
N ALA A 28 3.32 -11.28 -6.97
CA ALA A 28 3.66 -10.07 -7.70
C ALA A 28 2.47 -9.55 -8.53
N VAL A 29 1.74 -10.45 -9.21
CA VAL A 29 0.50 -10.11 -9.93
C VAL A 29 -0.59 -9.64 -8.97
N LEU A 30 -0.73 -10.28 -7.80
CA LEU A 30 -1.70 -9.86 -6.79
C LEU A 30 -1.39 -8.47 -6.24
N TYR A 31 -0.12 -8.14 -6.00
CA TYR A 31 0.29 -6.81 -5.58
C TYR A 31 0.14 -5.77 -6.68
N PHE A 32 0.44 -6.14 -7.93
CA PHE A 32 0.17 -5.30 -9.09
C PHE A 32 -1.32 -4.95 -9.15
N MET A 33 -2.20 -5.95 -9.04
CA MET A 33 -3.65 -5.71 -9.06
C MET A 33 -4.14 -4.95 -7.83
N MET A 34 -3.59 -5.22 -6.64
CA MET A 34 -3.91 -4.47 -5.43
C MET A 34 -3.54 -2.98 -5.57
N GLY A 35 -2.31 -2.69 -6.02
CA GLY A 35 -1.86 -1.33 -6.28
C GLY A 35 -2.70 -0.64 -7.37
N PHE A 36 -2.98 -1.36 -8.45
CA PHE A 36 -3.82 -0.87 -9.54
C PHE A 36 -5.22 -0.48 -9.04
N VAL A 37 -5.91 -1.36 -8.33
CA VAL A 37 -7.27 -1.08 -7.86
C VAL A 37 -7.31 0.02 -6.81
N THR A 38 -6.34 0.04 -5.88
CA THR A 38 -6.26 1.09 -4.85
C THR A 38 -6.13 2.47 -5.50
N CYS A 39 -5.18 2.63 -6.42
CA CYS A 39 -4.95 3.92 -7.06
C CYS A 39 -6.06 4.32 -8.05
N LEU A 40 -6.70 3.35 -8.69
CA LEU A 40 -7.88 3.60 -9.52
C LEU A 40 -9.05 4.11 -8.66
N ASN A 41 -9.25 3.54 -7.46
CA ASN A 41 -10.21 4.06 -6.49
C ASN A 41 -9.85 5.48 -6.04
N ASP A 42 -8.60 5.74 -5.66
CA ASP A 42 -8.13 7.06 -5.24
C ASP A 42 -8.33 8.12 -6.33
N THR A 43 -8.15 7.75 -7.61
CA THR A 43 -8.38 8.65 -8.75
C THR A 43 -9.87 8.99 -8.93
N LEU A 44 -10.77 8.06 -8.60
CA LEU A 44 -12.21 8.20 -8.80
C LEU A 44 -12.91 9.02 -7.71
N VAL A 45 -12.39 9.00 -6.48
CA VAL A 45 -12.99 9.72 -5.34
C VAL A 45 -13.09 11.25 -5.60
N PRO A 46 -12.07 11.94 -6.13
CA PRO A 46 -12.17 13.36 -6.49
C PRO A 46 -13.19 13.68 -7.58
N PHE A 47 -13.40 12.81 -8.57
CA PHE A 47 -14.44 13.03 -9.60
C PHE A 47 -15.83 13.05 -8.99
N PHE A 48 -16.09 12.17 -8.02
CA PHE A 48 -17.33 12.20 -7.25
C PHE A 48 -17.45 13.43 -6.38
N LYS A 49 -16.34 13.90 -5.80
CA LYS A 49 -16.32 15.17 -5.07
C LYS A 49 -16.82 16.34 -5.94
N THR A 50 -16.33 16.41 -7.18
CA THR A 50 -16.76 17.44 -8.15
C THR A 50 -18.21 17.22 -8.59
N GLY A 51 -18.62 15.96 -8.83
CA GLY A 51 -20.00 15.62 -9.21
C GLY A 51 -21.04 15.87 -8.11
N PHE A 52 -20.66 15.74 -6.84
CA PHE A 52 -21.52 16.00 -5.67
C PHE A 52 -21.43 17.45 -5.17
N THR A 53 -20.63 18.31 -5.81
CA THR A 53 -20.39 19.70 -5.36
C THR A 53 -20.02 19.78 -3.87
N LEU A 54 -19.17 18.87 -3.42
CA LEU A 54 -18.80 18.75 -2.00
C LEU A 54 -17.92 19.92 -1.55
N SER A 55 -18.20 20.44 -0.35
CA SER A 55 -17.43 21.50 0.28
C SER A 55 -15.99 21.05 0.57
N TYR A 56 -15.08 22.02 0.67
CA TYR A 56 -13.69 21.76 1.03
C TYR A 56 -13.56 20.97 2.35
N ALA A 57 -14.41 21.29 3.34
CA ALA A 57 -14.44 20.58 4.62
C ALA A 57 -14.78 19.09 4.49
N GLU A 58 -15.72 18.75 3.61
CA GLU A 58 -16.15 17.37 3.34
C GLU A 58 -15.05 16.56 2.65
N SER A 59 -14.26 17.21 1.80
CA SER A 59 -13.07 16.59 1.19
C SER A 59 -12.01 16.21 2.21
N SER A 60 -11.70 17.11 3.14
CA SER A 60 -10.72 16.86 4.18
C SER A 60 -11.20 15.79 5.15
N LEU A 61 -12.52 15.72 5.40
CA LEU A 61 -13.13 14.65 6.18
C LEU A 61 -12.94 13.28 5.54
N VAL A 62 -13.07 13.14 4.22
CA VAL A 62 -12.81 11.86 3.52
C VAL A 62 -11.39 11.37 3.79
N GLN A 63 -10.38 12.24 3.65
CA GLN A 63 -8.98 11.90 3.92
C GLN A 63 -8.77 11.52 5.39
N PHE A 64 -9.40 12.27 6.31
CA PHE A 64 -9.37 11.97 7.74
C PHE A 64 -9.99 10.61 8.07
N TYR A 65 -11.16 10.28 7.50
CA TYR A 65 -11.79 8.97 7.67
C TYR A 65 -10.92 7.84 7.12
N PHE A 66 -10.27 8.06 5.98
CA PHE A 66 -9.34 7.08 5.43
C PHE A 66 -8.22 6.78 6.42
N PHE A 67 -7.48 7.78 6.88
CA PHE A 67 -6.41 7.60 7.86
C PHE A 67 -6.91 7.04 9.21
N LEU A 68 -8.09 7.46 9.67
CA LEU A 68 -8.73 6.94 10.87
C LEU A 68 -9.03 5.44 10.73
N THR A 69 -9.49 5.01 9.55
CA THR A 69 -9.74 3.59 9.26
C THR A 69 -8.45 2.78 9.37
N TYR A 70 -7.34 3.26 8.81
CA TYR A 70 -6.04 2.59 8.96
C TYR A 70 -5.63 2.46 10.43
N ALA A 71 -5.81 3.51 11.22
CA ALA A 71 -5.44 3.51 12.64
C ALA A 71 -6.32 2.53 13.46
N VAL A 72 -7.64 2.60 13.30
CA VAL A 72 -8.59 1.80 14.08
C VAL A 72 -8.61 0.35 13.63
N MET A 73 -8.54 0.09 12.31
CA MET A 73 -8.74 -1.25 11.76
C MET A 73 -7.46 -2.07 11.61
N SER A 74 -6.26 -1.48 11.70
CA SER A 74 -5.01 -2.25 11.62
C SER A 74 -4.90 -3.33 12.71
N ILE A 75 -5.29 -3.03 13.95
CA ILE A 75 -5.25 -3.99 15.07
C ILE A 75 -6.27 -5.14 14.89
N PRO A 76 -7.57 -4.88 14.68
CA PRO A 76 -8.54 -5.95 14.48
C PRO A 76 -8.27 -6.74 13.20
N ALA A 77 -7.83 -6.08 12.11
CA ALA A 77 -7.41 -6.78 10.89
C ALA A 77 -6.28 -7.78 11.18
N GLY A 78 -5.28 -7.39 11.97
CA GLY A 78 -4.20 -8.29 12.38
C GLY A 78 -4.71 -9.53 13.13
N LYS A 79 -5.62 -9.34 14.09
CA LYS A 79 -6.25 -10.45 14.83
C LYS A 79 -7.11 -11.35 13.94
N ILE A 80 -7.81 -10.77 12.96
CA ILE A 80 -8.60 -11.54 11.99
C ILE A 80 -7.65 -12.42 11.18
N VAL A 81 -6.59 -11.84 10.62
CA VAL A 81 -5.57 -12.54 9.84
C VAL A 81 -4.88 -13.65 10.64
N GLU A 82 -4.60 -13.42 11.93
CA GLU A 82 -4.04 -14.43 12.83
C GLU A 82 -4.98 -15.63 13.01
N ARG A 83 -6.30 -15.40 13.13
CA ARG A 83 -7.29 -16.47 13.31
C ARG A 83 -7.61 -17.24 12.03
N ILE A 84 -7.75 -16.56 10.90
CA ILE A 84 -8.17 -17.18 9.64
C ILE A 84 -7.00 -17.58 8.73
N GLY A 85 -5.79 -17.11 9.04
CA GLY A 85 -4.59 -17.28 8.24
C GLY A 85 -4.45 -16.23 7.13
N TYR A 86 -3.22 -16.04 6.65
CA TYR A 86 -2.88 -14.99 5.66
C TYR A 86 -3.65 -15.11 4.34
N GLN A 87 -3.78 -16.32 3.80
CA GLN A 87 -4.49 -16.52 2.52
C GLN A 87 -5.97 -16.14 2.63
N ARG A 88 -6.66 -16.60 3.67
CA ARG A 88 -8.06 -16.26 3.90
C ARG A 88 -8.22 -14.78 4.24
N GLY A 89 -7.26 -14.20 4.96
CA GLY A 89 -7.16 -12.75 5.17
C GLY A 89 -7.11 -11.96 3.87
N MET A 90 -6.26 -12.35 2.92
CA MET A 90 -6.21 -11.68 1.63
C MET A 90 -7.55 -11.80 0.87
N VAL A 91 -8.19 -12.97 0.87
CA VAL A 91 -9.50 -13.16 0.22
C VAL A 91 -10.58 -12.30 0.87
N THR A 92 -10.67 -12.26 2.20
CA THR A 92 -11.65 -11.43 2.91
C THR A 92 -11.40 -9.95 2.68
N GLY A 93 -10.15 -9.53 2.54
CA GLY A 93 -9.79 -8.15 2.21
C GLY A 93 -10.29 -7.74 0.82
N PHE A 94 -10.00 -8.54 -0.22
CA PHE A 94 -10.49 -8.28 -1.58
C PHE A 94 -12.03 -8.36 -1.66
N ALA A 95 -12.66 -9.30 -0.96
CA ALA A 95 -14.12 -9.39 -0.92
C ALA A 95 -14.75 -8.16 -0.25
N THR A 96 -14.19 -7.70 0.87
CA THR A 96 -14.68 -6.50 1.57
C THR A 96 -14.49 -5.24 0.72
N ALA A 97 -13.33 -5.11 0.06
CA ALA A 97 -13.08 -4.02 -0.90
C ALA A 97 -14.07 -4.08 -2.08
N GLY A 98 -14.37 -5.28 -2.60
CA GLY A 98 -15.36 -5.50 -3.64
C GLY A 98 -16.77 -5.08 -3.21
N VAL A 99 -17.18 -5.41 -1.98
CA VAL A 99 -18.47 -4.95 -1.41
C VAL A 99 -18.50 -3.42 -1.30
N GLY A 100 -17.41 -2.79 -0.84
CA GLY A 100 -17.28 -1.33 -0.83
C GLY A 100 -17.41 -0.72 -2.23
N ALA A 101 -16.75 -1.30 -3.23
CA ALA A 101 -16.84 -0.89 -4.63
C ALA A 101 -18.28 -1.00 -5.17
N LEU A 102 -19.01 -2.08 -4.85
CA LEU A 102 -20.41 -2.25 -5.26
C LEU A 102 -21.35 -1.26 -4.54
N LEU A 103 -21.07 -0.90 -3.29
CA LEU A 103 -21.84 0.09 -2.52
C LEU A 103 -21.72 1.52 -3.08
N PHE A 104 -20.69 1.83 -3.87
CA PHE A 104 -20.63 3.11 -4.57
C PHE A 104 -21.70 3.27 -5.66
N PHE A 105 -22.18 2.17 -6.25
CA PHE A 105 -23.26 2.20 -7.25
C PHE A 105 -24.58 2.77 -6.68
N PRO A 106 -25.17 2.23 -5.60
CA PRO A 106 -26.37 2.84 -4.99
C PRO A 106 -26.08 4.22 -4.39
N ALA A 107 -24.86 4.47 -3.90
CA ALA A 107 -24.47 5.81 -3.43
C ALA A 107 -24.53 6.87 -4.54
N SER A 108 -24.09 6.51 -5.74
CA SER A 108 -24.17 7.35 -6.94
C SER A 108 -25.63 7.62 -7.35
N TRP A 109 -26.48 6.60 -7.33
CA TRP A 109 -27.89 6.74 -7.73
C TRP A 109 -28.68 7.65 -6.78
N TRP A 110 -28.53 7.47 -5.47
CA TRP A 110 -29.28 8.24 -4.46
C TRP A 110 -28.67 9.59 -4.12
N HIS A 111 -27.51 9.91 -4.67
CA HIS A 111 -26.78 11.16 -4.44
C HIS A 111 -26.61 11.53 -2.95
N GLN A 112 -26.44 10.53 -2.07
CA GLN A 112 -26.26 10.75 -0.64
C GLN A 112 -24.79 10.65 -0.21
N TYR A 113 -24.25 11.76 0.29
CA TYR A 113 -22.87 11.85 0.76
C TYR A 113 -22.55 10.89 1.91
N SER A 114 -23.47 10.69 2.86
CA SER A 114 -23.24 9.76 3.98
C SER A 114 -23.09 8.31 3.51
N LEU A 115 -23.83 7.91 2.47
CA LEU A 115 -23.76 6.56 1.91
C LEU A 115 -22.47 6.35 1.12
N PHE A 116 -22.01 7.40 0.42
CA PHE A 116 -20.70 7.44 -0.21
C PHE A 116 -19.56 7.30 0.81
N LEU A 117 -19.61 8.04 1.92
CA LEU A 117 -18.64 7.92 3.01
C LEU A 117 -18.62 6.50 3.61
N CYS A 118 -19.79 5.88 3.83
CA CYS A 118 -19.87 4.50 4.31
C CYS A 118 -19.26 3.51 3.32
N ALA A 119 -19.51 3.66 2.01
CA ALA A 119 -18.93 2.82 0.97
C ALA A 119 -17.39 2.94 0.95
N LEU A 120 -16.89 4.18 1.05
CA LEU A 120 -15.47 4.47 1.12
C LEU A 120 -14.81 3.88 2.38
N PHE A 121 -15.50 3.94 3.52
CA PHE A 121 -15.03 3.34 4.77
C PHE A 121 -14.92 1.81 4.66
N ILE A 122 -15.93 1.14 4.10
CA ILE A 122 -15.90 -0.33 3.88
C ILE A 122 -14.77 -0.71 2.92
N LEU A 123 -14.59 0.06 1.85
CA LEU A 123 -13.50 -0.16 0.91
C LEU A 123 -12.12 0.01 1.59
N ALA A 124 -11.95 1.06 2.40
CA ALA A 124 -10.73 1.30 3.17
C ALA A 124 -10.43 0.15 4.16
N ILE A 125 -11.44 -0.41 4.83
CA ILE A 125 -11.30 -1.61 5.67
C ILE A 125 -10.72 -2.78 4.86
N GLY A 126 -11.25 -3.00 3.65
CA GLY A 126 -10.77 -4.04 2.75
C GLY A 126 -9.28 -3.88 2.41
N ILE A 127 -8.85 -2.65 2.07
CA ILE A 127 -7.45 -2.34 1.75
C ILE A 127 -6.55 -2.55 2.97
N VAL A 128 -6.95 -2.07 4.15
CA VAL A 128 -6.19 -2.28 5.40
C VAL A 128 -6.00 -3.77 5.68
N LEU A 129 -7.07 -4.56 5.54
CA LEU A 129 -7.02 -5.99 5.80
C LEU A 129 -6.12 -6.72 4.80
N LEU A 130 -6.13 -6.30 3.53
CA LEU A 130 -5.18 -6.78 2.52
C LEU A 130 -3.74 -6.50 2.90
N GLN A 131 -3.39 -5.26 3.26
CA GLN A 131 -2.01 -4.88 3.57
C GLN A 131 -1.48 -5.58 4.82
N VAL A 132 -2.30 -5.69 5.87
CA VAL A 132 -1.92 -6.37 7.12
C VAL A 132 -1.71 -7.87 6.89
N ALA A 133 -2.42 -8.50 5.94
CA ALA A 133 -2.22 -9.89 5.57
C ALA A 133 -1.03 -10.10 4.62
N ALA A 134 -0.91 -9.25 3.61
CA ALA A 134 -0.03 -9.53 2.48
C ALA A 134 1.44 -9.18 2.78
N ASN A 135 1.70 -8.10 3.53
CA ASN A 135 3.06 -7.69 3.89
C ASN A 135 3.82 -8.79 4.68
N PRO A 136 3.26 -9.40 5.75
CA PRO A 136 3.92 -10.49 6.45
C PRO A 136 3.95 -11.79 5.63
N TYR A 137 2.92 -12.07 4.83
CA TYR A 137 2.89 -13.28 4.01
C TYR A 137 4.09 -13.34 3.04
N ILE A 138 4.45 -12.21 2.44
CA ILE A 138 5.61 -12.11 1.53
C ILE A 138 6.92 -12.34 2.25
N THR A 139 7.10 -11.77 3.45
CA THR A 139 8.36 -11.91 4.19
C THR A 139 8.57 -13.33 4.69
N LEU A 140 7.48 -14.02 5.07
CA LEU A 140 7.48 -15.43 5.47
C LEU A 140 7.62 -16.40 4.28
N LEU A 141 7.18 -16.02 3.08
CA LEU A 141 7.30 -16.86 1.88
C LEU A 141 8.71 -16.79 1.28
N GLY A 142 9.62 -17.65 1.73
CA GLY A 142 10.96 -17.85 1.16
C GLY A 142 12.08 -17.76 2.19
N LYS A 143 13.33 -17.68 1.73
CA LYS A 143 14.49 -17.58 2.64
C LYS A 143 14.47 -16.23 3.39
N PRO A 144 14.77 -16.21 4.71
CA PRO A 144 14.76 -14.99 5.52
C PRO A 144 15.77 -13.95 5.04
N GLU A 145 16.90 -14.40 4.47
CA GLU A 145 17.99 -13.54 3.98
C GLU A 145 17.56 -12.62 2.82
N THR A 146 16.59 -13.03 2.00
CA THR A 146 16.12 -12.24 0.84
C THR A 146 14.76 -11.58 1.06
N ALA A 147 14.20 -11.67 2.27
CA ALA A 147 12.84 -11.21 2.57
C ALA A 147 12.64 -9.73 2.26
N SER A 148 13.58 -8.86 2.66
CA SER A 148 13.51 -7.42 2.41
C SER A 148 13.59 -7.07 0.92
N SER A 149 14.45 -7.75 0.15
CA SER A 149 14.56 -7.54 -1.29
C SER A 149 13.32 -8.03 -2.05
N ARG A 150 12.76 -9.19 -1.69
CA ARG A 150 11.49 -9.67 -2.28
C ARG A 150 10.34 -8.74 -1.98
N LEU A 151 10.24 -8.27 -0.74
CA LEU A 151 9.21 -7.32 -0.33
C LEU A 151 9.33 -6.02 -1.13
N ALA A 152 10.53 -5.44 -1.24
CA ALA A 152 10.76 -4.25 -2.06
C ALA A 152 10.45 -4.48 -3.54
N LEU A 153 10.80 -5.63 -4.11
CA LEU A 153 10.50 -5.96 -5.50
C LEU A 153 8.99 -6.10 -5.73
N ILE A 154 8.28 -6.80 -4.85
CA ILE A 154 6.83 -6.99 -4.96
C ILE A 154 6.09 -5.66 -4.74
N GLN A 155 6.55 -4.82 -3.82
CA GLN A 155 6.03 -3.46 -3.64
C GLN A 155 6.35 -2.57 -4.85
N GLY A 156 7.51 -2.73 -5.49
CA GLY A 156 7.84 -2.06 -6.75
C GLY A 156 6.90 -2.46 -7.89
N VAL A 157 6.59 -3.75 -8.02
CA VAL A 157 5.57 -4.25 -8.96
C VAL A 157 4.17 -3.72 -8.62
N GLY A 158 3.83 -3.63 -7.34
CA GLY A 158 2.60 -2.95 -6.89
C GLY A 158 2.56 -1.47 -7.29
N SER A 159 3.71 -0.78 -7.18
CA SER A 159 3.85 0.63 -7.57
C SER A 159 3.73 0.83 -9.09
N LEU A 160 4.14 -0.16 -9.91
CA LEU A 160 3.83 -0.14 -11.35
C LEU A 160 2.32 -0.16 -11.59
N GLY A 161 1.58 -0.93 -10.80
CA GLY A 161 0.11 -0.96 -10.82
C GLY A 161 -0.47 0.42 -10.50
N THR A 162 0.03 1.09 -9.45
CA THR A 162 -0.44 2.42 -9.07
C THR A 162 -0.09 3.48 -10.12
N THR A 163 1.03 3.38 -10.84
CA THR A 163 1.36 4.34 -11.92
C THR A 163 0.49 4.13 -13.16
N LEU A 164 0.16 2.89 -13.51
CA LEU A 164 -0.68 2.59 -14.68
C LEU A 164 -2.16 2.88 -14.43
N ALA A 165 -2.64 2.73 -13.19
CA ALA A 165 -4.06 2.88 -12.86
C ALA A 165 -4.66 4.25 -13.24
N PRO A 166 -4.06 5.41 -12.93
CA PRO A 166 -4.56 6.71 -13.35
C PRO A 166 -4.55 6.90 -14.88
N LEU A 167 -3.57 6.34 -15.60
CA LEU A 167 -3.50 6.42 -17.06
C LEU A 167 -4.65 5.64 -17.71
N PHE A 168 -4.92 4.43 -17.21
CA PHE A 168 -6.06 3.63 -17.64
C PHE A 168 -7.39 4.28 -17.23
N GLY A 169 -7.47 4.75 -15.99
CA GLY A 169 -8.64 5.43 -15.45
C GLY A 169 -8.99 6.68 -16.24
N ALA A 170 -8.04 7.59 -16.45
CA ALA A 170 -8.25 8.77 -17.28
C ALA A 170 -8.66 8.39 -18.70
N ARG A 171 -8.02 7.40 -19.33
CA ARG A 171 -8.34 7.06 -20.73
C ARG A 171 -9.70 6.37 -20.89
N PHE A 172 -10.12 5.50 -19.97
CA PHE A 172 -11.42 4.83 -20.03
C PHE A 172 -12.56 5.71 -19.49
N ILE A 173 -12.34 6.40 -18.37
CA ILE A 173 -13.38 7.18 -17.69
C ILE A 173 -13.58 8.54 -18.39
N LEU A 174 -12.49 9.26 -18.72
CA LEU A 174 -12.61 10.57 -19.39
C LEU A 174 -13.17 10.43 -20.80
N SER A 175 -12.88 9.32 -21.50
CA SER A 175 -13.47 9.04 -22.81
C SER A 175 -14.96 8.68 -22.73
N GLU A 176 -15.39 7.94 -21.70
CA GLU A 176 -16.82 7.68 -21.46
C GLU A 176 -17.58 8.94 -21.05
N ILE A 177 -17.00 9.81 -20.21
CA ILE A 177 -17.60 11.10 -19.80
C ILE A 177 -17.67 12.08 -20.98
N SER A 178 -16.66 12.08 -21.85
CA SER A 178 -16.64 12.93 -23.05
C SER A 178 -17.58 12.43 -24.15
N ALA A 179 -17.87 11.12 -24.18
CA ALA A 179 -18.79 10.51 -25.14
C ALA A 179 -20.27 10.54 -24.68
N SER A 180 -20.53 10.57 -23.36
CA SER A 180 -21.88 10.61 -22.79
C SER A 180 -22.10 11.89 -22.00
N ALA A 181 -22.85 12.83 -22.58
CA ALA A 181 -23.31 14.02 -21.89
C ALA A 181 -23.94 13.65 -20.52
N ALA A 182 -23.34 14.16 -19.44
CA ALA A 182 -23.88 14.36 -18.10
C ALA A 182 -25.03 13.44 -17.67
N SER A 183 -24.78 12.14 -17.50
CA SER A 183 -25.74 11.23 -16.85
C SER A 183 -25.03 10.35 -15.82
N SER A 184 -25.70 10.14 -14.69
CA SER A 184 -25.24 9.30 -13.55
C SER A 184 -24.86 7.86 -13.94
N ASP A 185 -25.18 7.43 -15.18
CA ASP A 185 -24.75 6.16 -15.78
C ASP A 185 -23.25 6.12 -16.13
N ALA A 186 -22.64 7.26 -16.49
CA ALA A 186 -21.25 7.34 -16.92
C ALA A 186 -20.26 6.95 -15.81
N VAL A 187 -20.61 7.19 -14.55
CA VAL A 187 -19.76 6.85 -13.39
C VAL A 187 -20.12 5.49 -12.80
N SER A 188 -21.32 4.99 -13.09
CA SER A 188 -21.86 3.74 -12.56
C SER A 188 -21.24 2.49 -13.20
N ARG A 189 -20.98 2.53 -14.51
CA ARG A 189 -20.38 1.39 -15.25
C ARG A 189 -18.93 1.11 -14.85
N PRO A 190 -18.04 2.12 -14.68
CA PRO A 190 -16.68 1.91 -14.18
C PRO A 190 -16.65 1.23 -12.80
N TYR A 191 -17.52 1.64 -11.88
CA TYR A 191 -17.55 1.05 -10.53
C TYR A 191 -18.05 -0.38 -10.49
N LEU A 192 -19.06 -0.71 -11.31
CA LEU A 192 -19.51 -2.09 -11.45
C LEU A 192 -18.42 -2.99 -12.05
N ALA A 193 -17.65 -2.46 -13.00
CA ALA A 193 -16.48 -3.14 -13.55
C ALA A 193 -15.37 -3.34 -12.51
N ILE A 194 -15.03 -2.32 -11.71
CA ILE A 194 -14.02 -2.41 -10.65
C ILE A 194 -14.44 -3.39 -9.55
N GLY A 195 -15.70 -3.31 -9.10
CA GLY A 195 -16.26 -4.24 -8.13
C GLY A 195 -16.24 -5.68 -8.64
N GLY A 196 -16.60 -5.88 -9.92
CA GLY A 196 -16.51 -7.17 -10.60
C GLY A 196 -15.09 -7.70 -10.67
N VAL A 197 -14.12 -6.86 -11.04
CA VAL A 197 -12.68 -7.21 -11.08
C VAL A 197 -12.17 -7.57 -9.69
N LEU A 198 -12.53 -6.80 -8.65
CA LEU A 198 -12.17 -7.10 -7.26
C LEU A 198 -12.71 -8.46 -6.79
N PHE A 199 -13.97 -8.76 -7.09
CA PHE A 199 -14.56 -10.07 -6.79
C PHE A 199 -13.90 -11.20 -7.59
N LEU A 200 -13.57 -10.95 -8.86
CA LEU A 200 -12.85 -11.91 -9.69
C LEU A 200 -11.45 -12.20 -9.13
N ILE A 201 -10.72 -11.18 -8.69
CA ILE A 201 -9.43 -11.35 -8.03
C ILE A 201 -9.60 -12.12 -6.72
N ALA A 202 -10.59 -11.77 -5.89
CA ALA A 202 -10.88 -12.52 -4.66
C ALA A 202 -11.12 -14.01 -4.94
N LEU A 203 -11.89 -14.32 -5.99
CA LEU A 203 -12.17 -15.68 -6.44
C LEU A 203 -10.92 -16.40 -6.96
N VAL A 204 -10.08 -15.70 -7.74
CA VAL A 204 -8.81 -16.23 -8.24
C VAL A 204 -7.86 -16.53 -7.09
N VAL A 205 -7.72 -15.64 -6.11
CA VAL A 205 -6.92 -15.86 -4.89
C VAL A 205 -7.47 -17.01 -4.06
N TYR A 206 -8.79 -17.15 -3.99
CA TYR A 206 -9.43 -18.26 -3.29
C TYR A 206 -9.12 -19.61 -3.96
N LYS A 207 -9.14 -19.65 -5.30
CA LYS A 207 -8.80 -20.86 -6.08
C LYS A 207 -7.30 -21.14 -6.12
N LEU A 208 -6.46 -20.11 -6.05
CA LEU A 208 -5.02 -20.24 -5.90
C LEU A 208 -4.76 -20.77 -4.49
N ALA A 209 -4.47 -22.07 -4.38
CA ALA A 209 -3.93 -22.67 -3.17
C ALA A 209 -2.51 -22.12 -2.92
N LEU A 210 -2.45 -20.89 -2.45
CA LEU A 210 -1.24 -20.29 -1.91
C LEU A 210 -0.79 -21.19 -0.76
N PRO A 211 0.49 -21.62 -0.72
CA PRO A 211 0.99 -22.45 0.37
C PRO A 211 0.59 -21.79 1.69
N ALA A 212 -0.06 -22.56 2.56
CA ALA A 212 -0.42 -22.08 3.88
C ALA A 212 0.89 -21.82 4.64
N VAL A 213 1.38 -20.59 4.57
CA VAL A 213 2.42 -20.08 5.45
C VAL A 213 1.73 -19.67 6.75
N GLY A 214 1.04 -20.63 7.36
CA GLY A 214 0.43 -20.49 8.66
C GLY A 214 1.31 -21.19 9.67
N SER A 215 1.63 -20.49 10.76
CA SER A 215 2.11 -20.96 12.05
C SER A 215 2.32 -22.47 12.15
N ARG A 216 3.57 -22.91 12.39
CA ARG A 216 3.97 -24.30 12.75
C ARG A 216 2.75 -25.18 13.10
N PRO A 217 2.23 -25.99 12.16
CA PRO A 217 1.31 -27.06 12.50
C PRO A 217 2.16 -28.15 13.16
N GLY A 218 2.23 -28.16 14.50
CA GLY A 218 2.96 -29.20 15.24
C GLY A 218 3.85 -28.75 16.41
N GLN A 219 3.63 -27.59 17.03
CA GLN A 219 3.94 -27.50 18.46
C GLN A 219 2.67 -28.00 19.17
N PRO A 220 2.66 -29.20 19.77
CA PRO A 220 1.52 -29.62 20.56
C PRO A 220 1.30 -28.59 21.66
N ASP A 221 0.03 -28.30 21.93
CA ASP A 221 -0.45 -27.79 23.22
C ASP A 221 0.00 -28.78 24.31
N CYS A 222 1.27 -28.73 24.68
CA CYS A 222 1.72 -29.23 25.95
C CYS A 222 1.35 -28.15 26.96
N ALA A 223 0.30 -28.45 27.73
CA ALA A 223 -0.02 -27.84 29.00
C ALA A 223 1.20 -27.19 29.69
N ASP A 224 1.19 -25.86 29.80
CA ASP A 224 1.09 -25.21 31.11
C ASP A 224 0.74 -23.72 30.93
N ASP A 225 -0.29 -23.29 31.66
CA ASP A 225 -0.93 -21.98 31.61
C ASP A 225 -0.16 -20.94 32.46
N THR A 226 1.18 -20.90 32.35
CA THR A 226 2.03 -20.20 33.34
C THR A 226 3.21 -19.42 32.75
N GLN A 227 3.20 -19.08 31.45
CA GLN A 227 4.11 -18.04 30.93
C GLN A 227 3.33 -16.80 30.50
N PRO A 228 3.54 -15.63 31.15
CA PRO A 228 2.86 -14.42 30.74
C PRO A 228 3.29 -14.13 29.30
N ARG A 229 2.32 -14.09 28.37
CA ARG A 229 2.54 -13.65 26.98
C ARG A 229 3.40 -12.40 27.03
N LYS A 230 4.70 -12.52 26.74
CA LYS A 230 5.62 -11.37 26.78
C LYS A 230 4.99 -10.32 25.88
N SER A 231 4.57 -9.21 26.48
CA SER A 231 3.86 -8.14 25.80
C SER A 231 4.59 -7.82 24.50
N ILE A 232 3.87 -7.66 23.40
CA ILE A 232 4.44 -7.33 22.09
C ILE A 232 5.32 -6.05 22.21
N PHE A 233 4.99 -5.18 23.16
CA PHE A 233 5.76 -3.98 23.53
C PHE A 233 7.05 -4.24 24.33
N ALA A 234 7.37 -5.48 24.70
CA ALA A 234 8.61 -5.85 25.37
C ALA A 234 9.80 -5.83 24.40
N PHE A 235 9.56 -6.02 23.10
CA PHE A 235 10.61 -5.94 22.08
C PHE A 235 10.98 -4.49 21.79
N ARG A 236 12.16 -4.08 22.24
CA ARG A 236 12.69 -2.72 22.04
C ARG A 236 12.82 -2.34 20.56
N ASN A 237 13.23 -3.28 19.71
CA ASN A 237 13.35 -3.06 18.26
C ASN A 237 11.99 -2.84 17.59
N LEU A 238 10.92 -3.48 18.07
CA LEU A 238 9.57 -3.29 17.53
C LEU A 238 9.03 -1.89 17.86
N LYS A 239 9.28 -1.39 19.08
CA LYS A 239 8.90 -0.02 19.49
C LYS A 239 9.59 1.03 18.62
N PHE A 240 10.88 0.87 18.36
CA PHE A 240 11.61 1.78 17.46
C PHE A 240 11.14 1.65 16.00
N GLY A 241 10.82 0.44 15.53
CA GLY A 241 10.25 0.23 14.19
C GLY A 241 8.88 0.90 14.02
N MET A 242 8.01 0.83 15.04
CA MET A 242 6.70 1.48 15.03
C MET A 242 6.82 3.00 14.92
N VAL A 243 7.71 3.62 15.71
CA VAL A 243 7.99 5.07 15.62
C VAL A 243 8.60 5.42 14.26
N GLY A 244 9.50 4.57 13.74
CA GLY A 244 10.12 4.76 12.43
C GLY A 244 9.11 4.77 11.28
N ILE A 245 8.22 3.79 11.21
CA ILE A 245 7.16 3.74 10.18
C ILE A 245 6.18 4.91 10.34
N PHE A 246 5.83 5.27 11.58
CA PHE A 246 4.96 6.42 11.84
C PHE A 246 5.56 7.73 11.31
N MET A 247 6.84 7.99 11.58
CA MET A 247 7.54 9.16 11.05
C MET A 247 7.71 9.10 9.52
N TYR A 248 8.01 7.92 8.98
CA TYR A 248 8.13 7.72 7.53
C TYR A 248 6.83 8.04 6.79
N VAL A 249 5.71 7.42 7.18
CA VAL A 249 4.41 7.65 6.53
C VAL A 249 3.98 9.11 6.70
N GLY A 250 4.21 9.70 7.88
CA GLY A 250 3.93 11.11 8.11
C GLY A 250 4.73 12.04 7.19
N ALA A 251 6.02 11.78 7.01
CA ALA A 251 6.89 12.54 6.11
C ALA A 251 6.47 12.37 4.64
N GLU A 252 6.17 11.14 4.21
CA GLU A 252 5.72 10.82 2.85
C GLU A 252 4.43 11.55 2.49
N VAL A 253 3.41 11.47 3.34
CA VAL A 253 2.10 12.11 3.09
C VAL A 253 2.22 13.64 3.14
N ALA A 254 3.03 14.18 4.05
CA ALA A 254 3.27 15.62 4.13
C ALA A 254 3.94 16.14 2.85
N ILE A 255 5.00 15.47 2.38
CA ILE A 255 5.66 15.83 1.12
C ILE A 255 4.65 15.74 -0.03
N GLY A 256 3.94 14.61 -0.17
CA GLY A 256 2.97 14.43 -1.25
C GLY A 256 1.86 15.49 -1.28
N THR A 257 1.39 15.96 -0.12
CA THR A 257 0.32 16.96 -0.02
C THR A 257 0.81 18.38 -0.28
N PHE A 258 1.97 18.75 0.25
CA PHE A 258 2.48 20.13 0.17
C PHE A 258 3.41 20.39 -1.01
N LEU A 259 3.89 19.35 -1.69
CA LEU A 259 4.83 19.50 -2.82
C LEU A 259 4.25 20.34 -3.95
N THR A 260 2.98 20.17 -4.32
CA THR A 260 2.35 20.96 -5.39
C THR A 260 2.37 22.46 -5.06
N ASN A 261 1.94 22.83 -3.85
CA ASN A 261 1.90 24.22 -3.39
C ASN A 261 3.32 24.78 -3.26
N TYR A 262 4.25 24.00 -2.72
CA TYR A 262 5.65 24.39 -2.58
C TYR A 262 6.32 24.69 -3.93
N ILE A 263 6.07 23.86 -4.95
CA ILE A 263 6.62 24.06 -6.30
C ILE A 263 5.98 25.28 -6.97
N ALA A 264 4.67 25.47 -6.81
CA ALA A 264 3.96 26.63 -7.33
C ALA A 264 4.52 27.94 -6.75
N ASP A 265 4.73 27.99 -5.44
CA ASP A 265 5.29 29.15 -4.74
C ASP A 265 6.79 29.36 -5.04
N ALA A 266 7.59 28.30 -5.08
CA ALA A 266 9.04 28.39 -5.26
C ALA A 266 9.48 28.77 -6.69
N LEU A 267 8.67 28.45 -7.70
CA LEU A 267 8.94 28.79 -9.11
C LEU A 267 8.04 29.92 -9.64
N HIS A 268 7.03 30.38 -8.89
CA HIS A 268 5.99 31.31 -9.34
C HIS A 268 5.28 30.84 -10.63
N ILE A 269 4.99 29.53 -10.71
CA ILE A 269 4.35 28.89 -11.87
C ILE A 269 2.92 28.47 -11.49
N GLU A 270 2.02 28.44 -12.49
CA GLU A 270 0.67 27.90 -12.36
C GLU A 270 0.64 26.47 -11.76
N GLU A 271 -0.32 26.20 -10.88
CA GLU A 271 -0.50 24.89 -10.20
C GLU A 271 -0.59 23.70 -11.18
N HIS A 272 -1.10 23.92 -12.39
CA HIS A 272 -1.21 22.88 -13.40
C HIS A 272 0.16 22.34 -13.86
N LEU A 273 1.15 23.20 -14.01
CA LEU A 273 2.52 22.80 -14.35
C LEU A 273 3.23 22.16 -13.14
N ALA A 274 2.91 22.60 -11.92
CA ALA A 274 3.43 21.99 -10.69
C ALA A 274 3.01 20.52 -10.54
N ASN A 275 1.79 20.15 -10.93
CA ASN A 275 1.32 18.76 -10.92
C ASN A 275 2.16 17.81 -11.81
N SER A 276 2.74 18.32 -12.90
CA SER A 276 3.64 17.53 -13.75
C SER A 276 4.93 17.16 -13.00
N TYR A 277 5.44 18.05 -12.15
CA TYR A 277 6.61 17.77 -11.30
C TYR A 277 6.30 16.80 -10.16
N VAL A 278 5.08 16.83 -9.60
CA VAL A 278 4.65 15.84 -8.60
C VAL A 278 4.59 14.44 -9.21
N SER A 279 4.22 14.32 -10.48
CA SER A 279 4.27 13.03 -11.19
C SER A 279 5.72 12.50 -11.30
N LEU A 280 6.71 13.37 -11.44
CA LEU A 280 8.14 12.99 -11.40
C LEU A 280 8.58 12.53 -10.00
N TYR A 281 8.02 13.09 -8.92
CA TYR A 281 8.29 12.63 -7.55
C TYR A 281 7.81 11.19 -7.34
N TRP A 282 6.56 10.90 -7.70
CA TRP A 282 6.00 9.54 -7.62
C TRP A 282 6.70 8.56 -8.57
N GLY A 283 7.09 9.01 -9.77
CA GLY A 283 7.92 8.24 -10.69
C GLY A 283 9.32 7.96 -10.14
N GLY A 284 9.93 8.94 -9.47
CA GLY A 284 11.19 8.79 -8.75
C GLY A 284 11.11 7.73 -7.66
N MET A 285 10.01 7.70 -6.89
CA MET A 285 9.74 6.68 -5.88
C MET A 285 9.65 5.27 -6.46
N LEU A 286 8.96 5.11 -7.60
CA LEU A 286 8.91 3.83 -8.30
C LEU A 286 10.31 3.35 -8.69
N VAL A 287 11.12 4.22 -9.29
CA VAL A 287 12.49 3.91 -9.70
C VAL A 287 13.37 3.61 -8.48
N GLY A 288 13.23 4.41 -7.42
CA GLY A 288 13.89 4.24 -6.14
C GLY A 288 13.63 2.87 -5.52
N ARG A 289 12.37 2.43 -5.48
CA ARG A 289 11.98 1.10 -4.99
C ARG A 289 12.56 -0.03 -5.85
N LEU A 290 12.60 0.12 -7.17
CA LEU A 290 13.20 -0.87 -8.07
C LEU A 290 14.71 -0.99 -7.85
N ILE A 291 15.44 0.14 -7.80
CA ILE A 291 16.87 0.17 -7.50
C ILE A 291 17.14 -0.38 -6.10
N GLY A 292 16.35 0.06 -5.11
CA GLY A 292 16.44 -0.39 -3.72
C GLY A 292 16.26 -1.90 -3.59
N SER A 293 15.34 -2.51 -4.36
CA SER A 293 15.16 -3.96 -4.37
C SER A 293 16.41 -4.72 -4.84
N PHE A 294 17.18 -4.15 -5.77
CA PHE A 294 18.44 -4.71 -6.26
C PHE A 294 19.58 -4.49 -5.26
N VAL A 295 19.70 -3.27 -4.70
CA VAL A 295 20.71 -2.92 -3.68
C VAL A 295 20.52 -3.77 -2.41
N LEU A 296 19.28 -4.05 -2.02
CA LEU A 296 18.95 -4.93 -0.88
C LEU A 296 19.35 -6.40 -1.10
N LYS A 297 19.73 -6.82 -2.31
CA LYS A 297 20.35 -8.14 -2.54
C LYS A 297 21.84 -8.15 -2.24
N LEU A 298 22.49 -6.99 -2.36
CA LEU A 298 23.95 -6.81 -2.26
C LEU A 298 24.37 -6.32 -0.87
N ALA A 299 23.49 -5.57 -0.19
CA ALA A 299 23.80 -4.90 1.07
C ALA A 299 22.78 -5.25 2.17
N GLN A 300 23.23 -5.16 3.43
CA GLN A 300 22.37 -5.37 4.59
C GLN A 300 21.25 -4.32 4.67
N PRO A 301 19.98 -4.71 4.93
CA PRO A 301 18.85 -3.77 4.98
C PRO A 301 19.05 -2.57 5.90
N ASN A 302 19.73 -2.77 7.03
CA ASN A 302 20.02 -1.71 7.99
C ASN A 302 20.92 -0.60 7.43
N VAL A 303 21.89 -0.96 6.58
CA VAL A 303 22.82 -0.01 5.98
C VAL A 303 22.12 0.78 4.88
N VAL A 304 21.34 0.09 4.05
CA VAL A 304 20.55 0.73 2.97
C VAL A 304 19.56 1.73 3.56
N LEU A 305 18.82 1.35 4.60
CA LEU A 305 17.86 2.23 5.26
C LEU A 305 18.53 3.46 5.89
N ARG A 306 19.67 3.29 6.57
CA ARG A 306 20.43 4.42 7.15
C ARG A 306 20.93 5.38 6.07
N TRP A 307 21.43 4.84 4.95
CA TRP A 307 21.86 5.65 3.81
C TRP A 307 20.70 6.43 3.21
N ALA A 308 19.59 5.76 2.88
CA ALA A 308 18.40 6.39 2.30
C ALA A 308 17.83 7.50 3.21
N ALA A 309 17.73 7.25 4.51
CA ALA A 309 17.25 8.24 5.46
C ALA A 309 18.19 9.46 5.58
N THR A 310 19.51 9.23 5.60
CA THR A 310 20.50 10.31 5.68
C THR A 310 20.50 11.17 4.42
N VAL A 311 20.43 10.55 3.24
CA VAL A 311 20.36 11.24 1.95
C VAL A 311 19.05 12.03 1.84
N SER A 312 17.92 11.43 2.22
CA SER A 312 16.62 12.13 2.22
C SER A 312 16.62 13.35 3.14
N THR A 313 17.17 13.22 4.35
CA THR A 313 17.27 14.33 5.30
C THR A 313 18.15 15.44 4.74
N PHE A 314 19.29 15.09 4.14
CA PHE A 314 20.18 16.05 3.50
C PHE A 314 19.49 16.78 2.33
N LEU A 315 18.76 16.06 1.47
CA LEU A 315 18.02 16.64 0.34
C LEU A 315 16.89 17.58 0.80
N ILE A 316 16.17 17.22 1.87
CA ILE A 316 15.14 18.08 2.45
C ILE A 316 15.77 19.36 3.01
N VAL A 317 16.86 19.25 3.78
CA VAL A 317 17.59 20.42 4.31
C VAL A 317 18.12 21.29 3.17
N LEU A 318 18.70 20.68 2.14
CA LEU A 318 19.17 21.40 0.95
C LEU A 318 18.03 22.14 0.26
N SER A 319 16.85 21.52 0.14
CA SER A 319 15.69 22.17 -0.44
C SER A 319 15.21 23.37 0.37
N VAL A 320 15.18 23.25 1.72
CA VAL A 320 14.76 24.36 2.61
C VAL A 320 15.76 25.53 2.57
N LEU A 321 17.05 25.24 2.38
CA LEU A 321 18.10 26.27 2.33
C LEU A 321 18.30 26.86 0.92
N SER A 322 17.76 26.22 -0.12
CA SER A 322 17.91 26.66 -1.51
C SER A 322 16.63 27.35 -2.01
N SER A 323 16.75 28.19 -3.03
CA SER A 323 15.59 28.81 -3.70
C SER A 323 15.57 28.49 -5.20
N GLY A 324 14.38 28.56 -5.80
CA GLY A 324 14.15 28.31 -7.23
C GLY A 324 14.28 26.83 -7.64
N SER A 325 14.78 26.59 -8.85
CA SER A 325 14.79 25.26 -9.49
C SER A 325 15.55 24.19 -8.69
N ILE A 326 16.58 24.57 -7.93
CA ILE A 326 17.39 23.65 -7.12
C ILE A 326 16.56 23.08 -5.96
N ALA A 327 15.69 23.90 -5.35
CA ALA A 327 14.82 23.45 -4.26
C ALA A 327 13.80 22.42 -4.75
N VAL A 328 13.26 22.62 -5.96
CA VAL A 328 12.29 21.73 -6.60
C VAL A 328 12.92 20.40 -7.00
N TRP A 329 14.07 20.41 -7.68
CA TRP A 329 14.76 19.18 -8.05
C TRP A 329 15.26 18.39 -6.84
N SER A 330 15.68 19.07 -5.77
CA SER A 330 16.08 18.41 -4.52
C SER A 330 14.90 17.69 -3.87
N MET A 331 13.70 18.30 -3.85
CA MET A 331 12.48 17.65 -3.33
C MET A 331 12.02 16.49 -4.21
N ILE A 332 12.10 16.60 -5.53
CA ILE A 332 11.80 15.48 -6.44
C ILE A 332 12.77 14.32 -6.18
N ALA A 333 14.05 14.61 -5.96
CA ALA A 333 15.06 13.60 -5.65
C ALA A 333 14.83 12.88 -4.32
N VAL A 334 14.15 13.51 -3.34
CA VAL A 334 13.71 12.82 -2.10
C VAL A 334 12.81 11.64 -2.43
N GLY A 335 11.97 11.76 -3.48
CA GLY A 335 11.12 10.66 -3.95
C GLY A 335 11.92 9.41 -4.29
N LEU A 336 13.12 9.54 -4.87
CA LEU A 336 13.99 8.41 -5.22
C LEU A 336 14.54 7.66 -4.00
N CYS A 337 14.64 8.32 -2.84
CA CYS A 337 15.11 7.72 -1.60
C CYS A 337 13.98 7.17 -0.71
N ASN A 338 12.74 7.31 -1.16
CA ASN A 338 11.52 6.95 -0.42
C ASN A 338 11.05 5.51 -0.73
#